data_AF-H1Y3H9-F1
#
_entry.id   AF-H1Y3H9-F1
#
_cell.length_a   1.000
_cell.length_b   1.000
_cell.length_c   1.000
_cell.angle_alpha   90.00
_cell.angle_beta   90.00
_cell.angle_gamma   90.00
#
_symmetry.space_group_name_H-M   'P 1'
#
loop_
_entity.id
_entity.type
_entity.pdbx_description
1 polymer ?
#
loop_
_entity_poly.entity_id
_entity_poly.type
_entity_poly.pdbx_seq_one_letter_code
_entity_poly.pdbx_strand_id
1 'polypeptide(L)'
;MTEQEASRVIRLTRPFAKFPAYSHTDDFLDLEAEIGKGFMFVSLYDERINSTLTEVEGGILLIGNTYLSSFAYNLILAWQFEMSRGSIDHQTFNPLIRYNLKKFFAEQLLHKYNNTFSRAIFLETLLYEQHRMIPVIHAANEDPKWKIVADKLAGIMGNFLVNHELGHYYRRFKPEIYEDVIRLNASALQPFTDYIAANFNEWFREEIICDLLAVFSSLSLCGEDRAAMTYTLRAAVLGYHVFGVLWSLEKSAEITANAQRLEPDRIVFRTIEKASQEYSYDIRADEVMIQRSVMVTYLCEQIAADRGLQLYGTDGELPLPEKSLDYFLSYLDQIMLQENANDRSMSRLVAESLHDHPEGLEYLYLHSKVFRSERNISL
;
A
#
# COMPACT_ATOMS: atom_id res chain seq x y z
N MET A 1 13.48 -26.94 -9.59
CA MET A 1 13.89 -25.53 -9.73
C MET A 1 14.62 -25.16 -8.44
N THR A 2 15.88 -24.79 -8.53
CA THR A 2 16.69 -24.36 -7.38
C THR A 2 16.35 -22.93 -6.97
N GLU A 3 16.71 -22.54 -5.76
CA GLU A 3 16.51 -21.17 -5.24
C GLU A 3 17.15 -20.10 -6.13
N GLN A 4 18.38 -20.37 -6.59
CA GLN A 4 19.09 -19.51 -7.53
C GLN A 4 18.38 -19.44 -8.88
N GLU A 5 17.77 -20.53 -9.35
CA GLU A 5 16.95 -20.51 -10.57
C GLU A 5 15.66 -19.70 -10.39
N ALA A 6 14.95 -19.86 -9.28
CA ALA A 6 13.73 -19.09 -8.99
C ALA A 6 14.03 -17.59 -8.87
N SER A 7 15.01 -17.20 -8.03
CA SER A 7 15.42 -15.81 -7.85
C SER A 7 15.95 -15.19 -9.14
N ARG A 8 16.78 -15.93 -9.90
CA ARG A 8 17.31 -15.47 -11.19
C ARG A 8 16.18 -15.24 -12.18
N VAL A 9 15.25 -16.19 -12.33
CA VAL A 9 14.19 -16.01 -13.32
C VAL A 9 13.24 -14.88 -12.89
N ILE A 10 12.93 -14.71 -11.59
CA ILE A 10 12.07 -13.59 -11.19
C ILE A 10 12.79 -12.23 -11.35
N ARG A 11 14.08 -12.11 -11.01
CA ARG A 11 14.88 -10.88 -11.29
C ARG A 11 15.01 -10.58 -12.79
N LEU A 12 15.13 -11.61 -13.61
CA LEU A 12 15.19 -11.47 -15.07
C LEU A 12 13.84 -11.07 -15.68
N THR A 13 12.72 -11.51 -15.10
CA THR A 13 11.38 -11.22 -15.63
C THR A 13 10.71 -10.00 -15.00
N ARG A 14 11.12 -9.59 -13.79
CA ARG A 14 10.55 -8.48 -13.03
C ARG A 14 11.64 -7.62 -12.38
N PRO A 15 12.37 -6.82 -13.18
CA PRO A 15 13.49 -6.02 -12.67
C PRO A 15 13.11 -4.95 -11.64
N PHE A 16 11.81 -4.64 -11.51
CA PHE A 16 11.27 -3.63 -10.58
C PHE A 16 10.50 -4.21 -9.39
N ALA A 17 10.29 -5.53 -9.33
CA ALA A 17 9.77 -6.16 -8.12
C ALA A 17 10.85 -6.09 -7.04
N LYS A 18 10.62 -5.36 -5.95
CA LYS A 18 11.57 -5.22 -4.85
C LYS A 18 11.56 -6.51 -4.02
N PHE A 19 12.47 -7.42 -4.36
CA PHE A 19 12.62 -8.70 -3.67
C PHE A 19 13.15 -8.52 -2.25
N PRO A 20 12.83 -9.46 -1.34
CA PRO A 20 13.29 -9.44 0.03
C PRO A 20 14.76 -9.83 0.13
N ALA A 21 15.38 -9.38 1.21
CA ALA A 21 16.36 -10.20 1.89
C ALA A 21 15.73 -11.56 2.22
N TYR A 22 16.21 -12.62 1.57
CA TYR A 22 16.03 -13.98 2.06
C TYR A 22 16.64 -14.02 3.45
N SER A 23 15.82 -14.03 4.50
CA SER A 23 16.30 -14.48 5.80
C SER A 23 16.14 -15.99 5.80
N HIS A 24 17.25 -16.72 5.79
CA HIS A 24 17.30 -17.93 6.59
C HIS A 24 16.99 -17.48 8.02
N THR A 25 15.73 -17.53 8.42
CA THR A 25 15.43 -17.66 9.83
C THR A 25 15.48 -19.14 10.09
N ASP A 26 16.63 -19.58 10.58
CA ASP A 26 16.94 -20.93 11.03
C ASP A 26 16.06 -21.39 12.23
N ASP A 27 14.97 -20.71 12.56
CA ASP A 27 14.22 -20.96 13.80
C ASP A 27 12.68 -20.95 13.64
N PHE A 28 12.15 -21.41 12.52
CA PHE A 28 10.76 -21.89 12.49
C PHE A 28 10.63 -23.15 11.63
N LEU A 29 10.88 -24.29 12.26
CA LEU A 29 10.05 -25.50 12.31
C LEU A 29 10.94 -26.73 12.49
N ASP A 30 10.73 -27.42 13.62
CA ASP A 30 11.31 -28.70 13.99
C ASP A 30 11.14 -29.79 12.91
N LEU A 31 11.89 -30.89 13.13
CA LEU A 31 12.19 -32.11 12.36
C LEU A 31 11.20 -32.73 11.34
N GLU A 32 10.00 -32.19 11.11
CA GLU A 32 9.05 -32.63 10.06
C GLU A 32 9.20 -31.80 8.77
N ALA A 33 10.44 -31.54 8.36
CA ALA A 33 10.79 -31.02 7.03
C ALA A 33 10.60 -32.08 5.91
N GLU A 34 9.49 -32.81 5.95
CA GLU A 34 8.90 -33.48 4.79
C GLU A 34 7.89 -32.47 4.21
N ILE A 35 8.19 -31.79 3.11
CA ILE A 35 7.89 -32.26 1.76
C ILE A 35 8.57 -31.29 0.79
N GLY A 36 9.18 -31.80 -0.27
CA GLY A 36 9.85 -31.05 -1.35
C GLY A 36 8.94 -30.15 -2.21
N LYS A 37 8.20 -29.22 -1.60
CA LYS A 37 7.45 -28.16 -2.24
C LYS A 37 8.17 -26.83 -1.99
N GLY A 38 8.79 -26.26 -3.04
CA GLY A 38 9.43 -24.94 -2.96
C GLY A 38 8.42 -23.85 -2.57
N PHE A 39 8.88 -22.81 -1.87
CA PHE A 39 8.06 -21.64 -1.52
C PHE A 39 8.42 -20.44 -2.41
N MET A 40 7.45 -19.56 -2.66
CA MET A 40 7.66 -18.28 -3.36
C MET A 40 7.38 -17.15 -2.39
N PHE A 41 8.28 -16.17 -2.29
CA PHE A 41 8.05 -14.97 -1.47
C PHE A 41 7.93 -13.73 -2.37
N VAL A 42 6.89 -12.93 -2.15
CA VAL A 42 6.74 -11.60 -2.75
C VAL A 42 6.67 -10.54 -1.65
N SER A 43 7.63 -9.61 -1.62
CA SER A 43 7.49 -8.35 -0.90
C SER A 43 7.03 -7.31 -1.90
N LEU A 44 6.04 -6.52 -1.53
CA LEU A 44 5.60 -5.39 -2.37
C LEU A 44 6.35 -4.09 -1.99
N TYR A 45 6.96 -4.07 -0.80
CA TYR A 45 7.72 -2.95 -0.26
C TYR A 45 8.97 -3.47 0.46
N ASP A 46 9.95 -2.59 0.65
CA ASP A 46 11.22 -2.92 1.31
C ASP A 46 11.01 -3.30 2.81
N GLU A 47 9.91 -2.85 3.42
CA GLU A 47 9.56 -3.14 4.81
C GLU A 47 8.79 -4.47 4.97
N ARG A 48 9.45 -5.48 5.55
CA ARG A 48 8.83 -6.75 5.94
C ARG A 48 8.51 -6.77 7.42
N ILE A 49 7.25 -6.51 7.77
CA ILE A 49 6.84 -6.55 9.18
C ILE A 49 6.23 -7.91 9.56
N ASN A 50 5.48 -8.53 8.64
CA ASN A 50 4.82 -9.83 8.76
C ASN A 50 4.36 -10.30 7.34
N SER A 51 3.97 -11.56 7.14
CA SER A 51 3.65 -12.13 5.81
C SER A 51 2.37 -12.95 5.84
N THR A 52 1.58 -12.90 4.76
CA THR A 52 0.44 -13.79 4.54
C THR A 52 0.94 -15.05 3.83
N LEU A 53 0.54 -16.23 4.31
CA LEU A 53 0.86 -17.53 3.73
C LEU A 53 -0.37 -18.07 2.98
N THR A 54 -0.17 -18.65 1.80
CA THR A 54 -1.22 -19.34 1.05
C THR A 54 -0.64 -20.56 0.35
N GLU A 55 -1.22 -21.74 0.57
CA GLU A 55 -0.84 -22.94 -0.19
C GLU A 55 -1.47 -22.90 -1.58
N VAL A 56 -0.68 -23.22 -2.60
CA VAL A 56 -1.10 -23.30 -4.01
C VAL A 56 -0.70 -24.64 -4.61
N GLU A 57 -1.32 -25.00 -5.74
CA GLU A 57 -0.95 -26.19 -6.51
C GLU A 57 0.46 -26.04 -7.11
N GLY A 58 1.48 -26.35 -6.31
CA GLY A 58 2.90 -26.22 -6.68
C GLY A 58 3.81 -25.72 -5.54
N GLY A 59 3.26 -25.32 -4.39
CA GLY A 59 4.04 -24.94 -3.21
C GLY A 59 3.33 -23.95 -2.29
N ILE A 60 4.10 -23.28 -1.42
CA ILE A 60 3.59 -22.24 -0.53
C ILE A 60 3.94 -20.86 -1.10
N LEU A 61 2.94 -20.00 -1.30
CA LEU A 61 3.11 -18.60 -1.64
C LEU A 61 3.08 -17.75 -0.36
N LEU A 62 4.17 -17.04 -0.08
CA LEU A 62 4.30 -16.05 0.98
C LEU A 62 4.25 -14.65 0.39
N ILE A 63 3.41 -13.79 0.95
CA ILE A 63 3.30 -12.39 0.54
C ILE A 63 3.51 -11.48 1.74
N GLY A 64 4.62 -10.74 1.74
CA GLY A 64 4.93 -9.71 2.73
C GLY A 64 4.15 -8.42 2.48
N ASN A 65 2.87 -8.37 2.90
CA ASN A 65 2.00 -7.21 2.71
C ASN A 65 1.52 -6.54 4.00
N THR A 66 1.96 -6.98 5.17
CA THR A 66 1.38 -6.53 6.45
C THR A 66 1.66 -5.08 6.80
N TYR A 67 2.77 -4.51 6.31
CA TYR A 67 3.01 -3.07 6.40
C TYR A 67 1.93 -2.30 5.63
N LEU A 68 1.67 -2.70 4.38
CA LEU A 68 0.63 -2.12 3.56
C LEU A 68 -0.76 -2.32 4.16
N SER A 69 -1.06 -3.50 4.71
CA SER A 69 -2.34 -3.77 5.38
C SER A 69 -2.54 -2.90 6.62
N SER A 70 -1.48 -2.67 7.40
CA SER A 70 -1.50 -1.76 8.57
C SER A 70 -1.70 -0.31 8.14
N PHE A 71 -1.00 0.13 7.09
CA PHE A 71 -1.20 1.46 6.52
C PHE A 71 -2.64 1.63 6.00
N ALA A 72 -3.12 0.68 5.19
CA ALA A 72 -4.46 0.67 4.65
C ALA A 72 -5.49 0.75 5.79
N TYR A 73 -5.33 -0.07 6.84
CA TYR A 73 -6.17 -0.03 8.03
C TYR A 73 -6.26 1.37 8.65
N ASN A 74 -5.13 2.02 8.90
CA ASN A 74 -5.10 3.37 9.49
C ASN A 74 -5.72 4.42 8.57
N LEU A 75 -5.45 4.34 7.26
CA LEU A 75 -6.04 5.24 6.28
C LEU A 75 -7.57 5.06 6.17
N ILE A 76 -8.04 3.82 6.24
CA ILE A 76 -9.48 3.48 6.20
C ILE A 76 -10.17 3.96 7.47
N LEU A 77 -9.55 3.79 8.64
CA LEU A 77 -10.07 4.35 9.89
C LEU A 77 -10.19 5.88 9.81
N ALA A 78 -9.16 6.55 9.31
CA ALA A 78 -9.19 8.00 9.10
C ALA A 78 -10.30 8.40 8.11
N TRP A 79 -10.44 7.65 7.01
CA TRP A 79 -11.50 7.87 6.02
C TRP A 79 -12.90 7.75 6.63
N GLN A 80 -13.17 6.68 7.37
CA GLN A 80 -14.44 6.46 8.05
C GLN A 80 -14.72 7.55 9.10
N PHE A 81 -13.69 7.98 9.82
CA PHE A 81 -13.81 9.04 10.83
C PHE A 81 -14.28 10.35 10.26
N GLU A 82 -13.72 10.70 9.12
CA GLU A 82 -14.03 11.95 8.46
C GLU A 82 -15.39 11.87 7.77
N MET A 83 -15.77 10.68 7.29
CA MET A 83 -17.13 10.44 6.81
C MET A 83 -18.18 10.57 7.90
N SER A 84 -17.95 10.01 9.09
CA SER A 84 -18.93 10.05 10.18
C SER A 84 -19.18 11.47 10.71
N ARG A 85 -18.21 12.38 10.53
CA ARG A 85 -18.32 13.78 10.93
C ARG A 85 -18.97 14.67 9.87
N GLY A 86 -19.37 14.09 8.73
CA GLY A 86 -19.94 14.83 7.59
C GLY A 86 -18.94 15.79 6.95
N SER A 87 -17.64 15.61 7.18
CA SER A 87 -16.58 16.56 6.79
C SER A 87 -15.93 16.25 5.45
N ILE A 88 -16.36 15.22 4.72
CA ILE A 88 -15.91 15.04 3.33
C ILE A 88 -16.85 15.79 2.39
N ASP A 89 -16.63 17.09 2.32
CA ASP A 89 -16.70 17.73 1.01
C ASP A 89 -15.41 17.34 0.28
N HIS A 90 -15.49 16.71 -0.90
CA HIS A 90 -14.30 16.35 -1.70
C HIS A 90 -13.44 17.56 -2.08
N GLN A 91 -13.94 18.77 -1.84
CA GLN A 91 -13.21 20.03 -1.98
C GLN A 91 -12.43 20.45 -0.72
N THR A 92 -12.72 19.86 0.44
CA THR A 92 -12.10 20.25 1.72
C THR A 92 -10.96 19.29 2.08
N PHE A 93 -9.78 19.88 2.22
CA PHE A 93 -8.56 19.20 2.63
C PHE A 93 -8.69 18.51 3.99
N ASN A 94 -8.27 17.25 4.08
CA ASN A 94 -8.41 16.44 5.28
C ASN A 94 -7.06 16.20 5.99
N PRO A 95 -6.86 16.81 7.18
CA PRO A 95 -5.62 16.65 7.94
C PRO A 95 -5.28 15.21 8.30
N LEU A 96 -6.27 14.33 8.56
CA LEU A 96 -6.03 12.94 8.93
C LEU A 96 -5.55 12.10 7.75
N ILE A 97 -6.12 12.32 6.56
CA ILE A 97 -5.68 11.66 5.33
C ILE A 97 -4.26 12.12 4.98
N ARG A 98 -3.98 13.44 5.02
CA ARG A 98 -2.62 13.96 4.83
C ARG A 98 -1.64 13.33 5.80
N TYR A 99 -2.00 13.28 7.08
CA TYR A 99 -1.14 12.72 8.12
C TYR A 99 -0.71 11.29 7.79
N ASN A 100 -1.65 10.43 7.42
CA ASN A 100 -1.34 9.04 7.08
C ASN A 100 -0.38 8.99 5.88
N LEU A 101 -0.70 9.70 4.79
CA LEU A 101 0.16 9.74 3.60
C LEU A 101 1.56 10.29 3.89
N LYS A 102 1.68 11.33 4.71
CA LYS A 102 2.97 11.87 5.18
C LYS A 102 3.74 10.85 6.01
N LYS A 103 3.07 10.13 6.92
CA LYS A 103 3.70 9.07 7.75
C LYS A 103 4.25 7.96 6.86
N PHE A 104 3.50 7.49 5.87
CA PHE A 104 3.99 6.51 4.90
C PHE A 104 5.23 7.02 4.15
N PHE A 105 5.17 8.22 3.57
CA PHE A 105 6.31 8.82 2.89
C PHE A 105 7.54 8.95 3.80
N ALA A 106 7.35 9.40 5.04
CA ALA A 106 8.43 9.58 6.02
C ALA A 106 9.12 8.27 6.38
N GLU A 107 8.34 7.20 6.57
CA GLU A 107 8.84 5.85 6.82
C GLU A 107 9.62 5.30 5.62
N GLN A 108 9.07 5.44 4.40
CA GLN A 108 9.78 5.04 3.17
C GLN A 108 11.08 5.83 2.96
N LEU A 109 11.07 7.13 3.25
CA LEU A 109 12.24 7.99 3.11
C LEU A 109 13.32 7.63 4.14
N LEU A 110 12.93 7.44 5.42
CA LEU A 110 13.83 7.05 6.49
C LEU A 110 14.50 5.70 6.19
N HIS A 111 13.73 4.74 5.69
CA HIS A 111 14.25 3.43 5.30
C HIS A 111 15.27 3.52 4.16
N LYS A 112 14.96 4.29 3.11
CA LYS A 112 15.83 4.43 1.93
C LYS A 112 17.08 5.26 2.19
N TYR A 113 16.99 6.24 3.08
CA TYR A 113 18.14 7.05 3.51
C TYR A 113 17.91 7.67 4.90
N ASN A 114 18.52 7.07 5.92
CA ASN A 114 18.46 7.52 7.31
C ASN A 114 19.40 8.72 7.54
N ASN A 115 18.88 9.94 7.36
CA ASN A 115 19.62 11.21 7.47
C ASN A 115 18.81 12.21 8.30
N THR A 116 19.40 13.33 8.72
CA THR A 116 18.73 14.32 9.58
C THR A 116 17.41 14.83 8.97
N PHE A 117 17.30 14.94 7.65
CA PHE A 117 16.04 15.30 7.01
C PHE A 117 14.96 14.23 7.22
N SER A 118 15.22 12.98 6.82
CA SER A 118 14.24 11.89 6.89
C SER A 118 13.83 11.59 8.32
N ARG A 119 14.79 11.63 9.27
CA ARG A 119 14.54 11.55 10.71
C ARG A 119 13.61 12.67 11.19
N ALA A 120 13.82 13.91 10.75
CA ALA A 120 13.00 15.04 11.16
C ALA A 120 11.55 14.93 10.66
N ILE A 121 11.35 14.49 9.41
CA ILE A 121 9.99 14.26 8.89
C ILE A 121 9.31 13.14 9.67
N PHE A 122 10.02 12.04 9.92
CA PHE A 122 9.49 10.93 10.69
C PHE A 122 9.09 11.34 12.11
N LEU A 123 9.97 12.02 12.86
CA LEU A 123 9.69 12.52 14.20
C LEU A 123 8.51 13.50 14.24
N GLU A 124 8.39 14.38 13.25
CA GLU A 124 7.21 15.25 13.12
C GLU A 124 5.91 14.44 12.99
N THR A 125 5.92 13.33 12.23
CA THR A 125 4.74 12.47 12.16
C THR A 125 4.43 11.82 13.51
N LEU A 126 5.42 11.46 14.33
CA LEU A 126 5.16 10.93 15.66
C LEU A 126 4.52 11.97 16.61
N LEU A 127 4.92 13.23 16.50
CA LEU A 127 4.28 14.32 17.26
C LEU A 127 2.82 14.52 16.82
N TYR A 128 2.55 14.47 15.51
CA TYR A 128 1.20 14.63 14.97
C TYR A 128 0.29 13.46 15.32
N GLU A 129 0.84 12.24 15.43
CA GLU A 129 0.10 11.04 15.81
C GLU A 129 -0.73 11.24 17.08
N GLN A 130 -0.13 11.90 18.08
CA GLN A 130 -0.76 12.13 19.39
C GLN A 130 -2.04 12.96 19.30
N HIS A 131 -2.09 13.92 18.38
CA HIS A 131 -3.22 14.84 18.24
C HIS A 131 -4.18 14.44 17.11
N ARG A 132 -3.76 13.54 16.22
CA ARG A 132 -4.49 13.15 15.01
C ARG A 132 -5.09 11.75 15.09
N MET A 133 -4.25 10.72 15.21
CA MET A 133 -4.72 9.33 15.15
C MET A 133 -5.17 8.78 16.50
N ILE A 134 -4.62 9.25 17.63
CA ILE A 134 -5.06 8.80 18.96
C ILE A 134 -6.58 8.99 19.15
N PRO A 135 -7.19 10.16 18.83
CA PRO A 135 -8.64 10.33 18.89
C PRO A 135 -9.42 9.36 18.01
N VAL A 136 -8.93 9.06 16.80
CA VAL A 136 -9.53 8.10 15.88
C VAL A 136 -9.50 6.69 16.47
N ILE A 137 -8.36 6.29 17.04
CA ILE A 137 -8.19 4.99 17.70
C ILE A 137 -9.11 4.88 18.92
N HIS A 138 -9.26 5.95 19.71
CA HIS A 138 -10.21 5.97 20.82
C HIS A 138 -11.65 5.81 20.35
N ALA A 139 -12.08 6.56 19.33
CA ALA A 139 -13.42 6.42 18.75
C ALA A 139 -13.65 4.99 18.21
N ALA A 140 -12.66 4.39 17.56
CA ALA A 140 -12.74 3.00 17.08
C ALA A 140 -12.74 1.95 18.21
N ASN A 141 -12.21 2.28 19.40
CA ASN A 141 -12.33 1.44 20.59
C ASN A 141 -13.74 1.52 21.21
N GLU A 142 -14.40 2.67 21.09
CA GLU A 142 -15.76 2.91 21.60
C GLU A 142 -16.84 2.30 20.69
N ASP A 143 -16.64 2.33 19.37
CA ASP A 143 -17.49 1.65 18.39
C ASP A 143 -16.70 0.59 17.59
N PRO A 144 -16.78 -0.69 17.98
CA PRO A 144 -16.05 -1.77 17.33
C PRO A 144 -16.36 -1.94 15.83
N LYS A 145 -17.48 -1.40 15.33
CA LYS A 145 -17.83 -1.49 13.90
C LYS A 145 -16.75 -0.89 13.01
N TRP A 146 -16.09 0.15 13.48
CA TRP A 146 -15.04 0.86 12.75
C TRP A 146 -13.85 -0.04 12.50
N LYS A 147 -13.41 -0.74 13.54
CA LYS A 147 -12.34 -1.72 13.43
C LYS A 147 -12.72 -2.88 12.51
N ILE A 148 -13.94 -3.39 12.64
CA ILE A 148 -14.44 -4.50 11.80
C ILE A 148 -14.42 -4.12 10.32
N VAL A 149 -14.90 -2.93 9.96
CA VAL A 149 -14.91 -2.48 8.56
C VAL A 149 -13.48 -2.22 8.08
N ALA A 150 -12.62 -1.60 8.90
CA ALA A 150 -11.22 -1.38 8.55
C ALA A 150 -10.44 -2.69 8.34
N ASP A 151 -10.63 -3.68 9.22
CA ASP A 151 -10.04 -5.02 9.11
C ASP A 151 -10.54 -5.77 7.87
N LYS A 152 -11.85 -5.70 7.61
CA LYS A 152 -12.48 -6.31 6.43
C LYS A 152 -11.90 -5.73 5.15
N LEU A 153 -11.82 -4.41 5.04
CA LEU A 153 -11.31 -3.75 3.85
C LEU A 153 -9.79 -3.93 3.69
N ALA A 154 -9.01 -3.84 4.76
CA ALA A 154 -7.57 -4.15 4.72
C ALA A 154 -7.32 -5.61 4.30
N GLY A 155 -8.16 -6.55 4.77
CA GLY A 155 -8.13 -7.95 4.35
C GLY A 155 -8.43 -8.13 2.86
N ILE A 156 -9.46 -7.44 2.34
CA ILE A 156 -9.80 -7.48 0.90
C ILE A 156 -8.68 -6.86 0.05
N MET A 157 -8.10 -5.73 0.46
CA MET A 157 -6.94 -5.13 -0.21
C MET A 157 -5.74 -6.07 -0.22
N GLY A 158 -5.48 -6.77 0.89
CA GLY A 158 -4.48 -7.82 0.96
C GLY A 158 -4.76 -8.96 -0.03
N ASN A 159 -6.02 -9.39 -0.16
CA ASN A 159 -6.43 -10.43 -1.10
C ASN A 159 -6.26 -10.03 -2.57
N PHE A 160 -6.47 -8.75 -2.93
CA PHE A 160 -6.21 -8.31 -4.30
C PHE A 160 -4.74 -8.50 -4.69
N LEU A 161 -3.82 -8.20 -3.78
CA LEU A 161 -2.39 -8.42 -4.01
C LEU A 161 -2.05 -9.90 -4.11
N VAL A 162 -2.65 -10.73 -3.24
CA VAL A 162 -2.48 -12.19 -3.32
C VAL A 162 -2.93 -12.71 -4.67
N ASN A 163 -4.14 -12.34 -5.09
CA ASN A 163 -4.69 -12.80 -6.36
C ASN A 163 -3.96 -12.23 -7.58
N HIS A 164 -3.44 -11.01 -7.49
CA HIS A 164 -2.58 -10.42 -8.52
C HIS A 164 -1.31 -11.26 -8.71
N GLU A 165 -0.62 -11.60 -7.62
CA GLU A 165 0.59 -12.42 -7.69
C GLU A 165 0.30 -13.86 -8.13
N LEU A 166 -0.84 -14.43 -7.74
CA LEU A 166 -1.32 -15.70 -8.27
C LEU A 166 -1.55 -15.64 -9.78
N GLY A 167 -2.06 -14.53 -10.30
CA GLY A 167 -2.22 -14.30 -11.73
C GLY A 167 -0.92 -14.52 -12.50
N HIS A 168 0.16 -13.88 -12.04
CA HIS A 168 1.47 -14.09 -12.65
C HIS A 168 2.02 -15.51 -12.45
N TYR A 169 1.78 -16.11 -11.28
CA TYR A 169 2.17 -17.50 -11.05
C TYR A 169 1.52 -18.42 -12.07
N TYR A 170 0.20 -18.31 -12.26
CA TYR A 170 -0.52 -19.11 -13.22
C TYR A 170 -0.03 -18.87 -14.64
N ARG A 171 0.14 -17.60 -15.07
CA ARG A 171 0.67 -17.30 -16.41
C ARG A 171 1.96 -18.07 -16.71
N ARG A 172 2.84 -18.17 -15.72
CA ARG A 172 4.18 -18.72 -15.89
C ARG A 172 4.29 -20.22 -15.70
N PHE A 173 3.57 -20.78 -14.73
CA PHE A 173 3.74 -22.16 -14.29
C PHE A 173 2.52 -23.04 -14.55
N LYS A 174 1.35 -22.44 -14.80
CA LYS A 174 0.07 -23.10 -15.09
C LYS A 174 -0.71 -22.31 -16.16
N PRO A 175 -0.13 -22.09 -17.35
CA PRO A 175 -0.70 -21.20 -18.37
C PRO A 175 -2.12 -21.60 -18.77
N GLU A 176 -2.46 -22.88 -18.72
CA GLU A 176 -3.81 -23.40 -18.94
C GLU A 176 -4.84 -22.80 -17.97
N ILE A 177 -4.49 -22.65 -16.69
CA ILE A 177 -5.36 -22.02 -15.68
C ILE A 177 -5.50 -20.52 -15.98
N TYR A 178 -4.40 -19.86 -16.31
CA TYR A 178 -4.40 -18.43 -16.64
C TYR A 178 -5.29 -18.13 -17.86
N GLU A 179 -5.15 -18.92 -18.93
CA GLU A 179 -5.97 -18.81 -20.14
C GLU A 179 -7.44 -19.15 -19.86
N ASP A 180 -7.71 -20.15 -19.02
CA ASP A 180 -9.07 -20.51 -18.63
C ASP A 180 -9.77 -19.38 -17.87
N VAL A 181 -9.10 -18.73 -16.91
CA VAL A 181 -9.68 -17.61 -16.16
C VAL A 181 -9.92 -16.41 -17.09
N ILE A 182 -9.00 -16.10 -18.01
CA ILE A 182 -9.21 -15.06 -19.03
C ILE A 182 -10.42 -15.42 -19.91
N ARG A 183 -10.51 -16.67 -20.38
CA ARG A 183 -11.59 -17.13 -21.26
C ARG A 183 -12.95 -17.08 -20.58
N LEU A 184 -13.03 -17.48 -19.30
CA LEU A 184 -14.27 -17.45 -18.51
C LEU A 184 -14.79 -16.02 -18.30
N ASN A 185 -13.90 -15.03 -18.27
CA ASN A 185 -14.22 -13.62 -18.09
C ASN A 185 -14.09 -12.81 -19.39
N ALA A 186 -14.00 -13.49 -20.55
CA ALA A 186 -13.67 -12.86 -21.82
C ALA A 186 -14.66 -11.75 -22.20
N SER A 187 -15.96 -11.92 -21.98
CA SER A 187 -16.94 -10.88 -22.31
C SER A 187 -16.72 -9.57 -21.55
N ALA A 188 -16.32 -9.65 -20.29
CA ALA A 188 -16.02 -8.49 -19.45
C ALA A 188 -14.60 -7.95 -19.70
N LEU A 189 -13.65 -8.82 -20.06
CA LEU A 189 -12.25 -8.46 -20.32
C LEU A 189 -11.98 -7.95 -21.73
N GLN A 190 -12.76 -8.37 -22.74
CA GLN A 190 -12.50 -8.10 -24.16
C GLN A 190 -12.32 -6.60 -24.46
N PRO A 191 -13.18 -5.69 -23.96
CA PRO A 191 -13.00 -4.24 -24.19
C PRO A 191 -11.66 -3.71 -23.64
N PHE A 192 -11.19 -4.32 -22.54
CA PHE A 192 -9.94 -3.96 -21.89
C PHE A 192 -8.76 -4.55 -22.62
N THR A 193 -8.80 -5.82 -22.98
CA THR A 193 -7.69 -6.50 -23.66
C THR A 193 -7.36 -5.84 -24.99
N ASP A 194 -8.35 -5.37 -25.76
CA ASP A 194 -8.11 -4.72 -27.05
C ASP A 194 -7.52 -3.32 -26.86
N TYR A 195 -8.05 -2.53 -25.91
CA TYR A 195 -7.51 -1.22 -25.56
C TYR A 195 -6.08 -1.34 -25.01
N ILE A 196 -5.85 -2.28 -24.09
CA ILE A 196 -4.55 -2.53 -23.47
C ILE A 196 -3.56 -3.03 -24.52
N ALA A 197 -4.01 -3.87 -25.45
CA ALA A 197 -3.21 -4.39 -26.53
C ALA A 197 -2.81 -3.34 -27.56
N ALA A 198 -3.58 -2.26 -27.70
CA ALA A 198 -3.25 -1.16 -28.60
C ALA A 198 -2.30 -0.13 -27.95
N ASN A 199 -2.43 0.09 -26.63
CA ASN A 199 -1.82 1.27 -25.99
C ASN A 199 -0.61 0.98 -25.10
N PHE A 200 -0.38 -0.27 -24.69
CA PHE A 200 0.67 -0.58 -23.71
C PHE A 200 1.63 -1.70 -24.14
N ASN A 201 2.83 -1.72 -23.58
CA ASN A 201 3.81 -2.79 -23.79
C ASN A 201 3.40 -4.09 -23.06
N GLU A 202 3.94 -5.23 -23.49
CA GLU A 202 3.56 -6.56 -23.00
C GLU A 202 3.61 -6.69 -21.47
N TRP A 203 4.67 -6.19 -20.84
CA TRP A 203 4.82 -6.22 -19.38
C TRP A 203 3.68 -5.48 -18.68
N PHE A 204 3.34 -4.28 -19.14
CA PHE A 204 2.27 -3.50 -18.54
C PHE A 204 0.89 -4.14 -18.77
N ARG A 205 0.69 -4.83 -19.92
CA ARG A 205 -0.55 -5.60 -20.14
C ARG A 205 -0.69 -6.71 -19.13
N GLU A 206 0.40 -7.43 -18.87
CA GLU A 206 0.41 -8.52 -17.90
C GLU A 206 0.00 -8.04 -16.50
N GLU A 207 0.58 -6.94 -16.04
CA GLU A 207 0.26 -6.33 -14.74
C GLU A 207 -1.23 -5.96 -14.63
N ILE A 208 -1.78 -5.29 -15.66
CA ILE A 208 -3.21 -4.96 -15.67
C ILE A 208 -4.05 -6.24 -15.67
N ILE A 209 -3.75 -7.22 -16.52
CA ILE A 209 -4.54 -8.46 -16.54
C ILE A 209 -4.52 -9.13 -15.17
N CYS A 210 -3.38 -9.18 -14.48
CA CYS A 210 -3.29 -9.74 -13.13
C CYS A 210 -4.14 -8.94 -12.12
N ASP A 211 -4.22 -7.61 -12.23
CA ASP A 211 -5.14 -6.80 -11.43
C ASP A 211 -6.62 -7.11 -11.70
N LEU A 212 -7.00 -7.22 -12.98
CA LEU A 212 -8.37 -7.54 -13.35
C LEU A 212 -8.76 -8.94 -12.86
N LEU A 213 -7.84 -9.91 -12.98
CA LEU A 213 -8.01 -11.25 -12.44
C LEU A 213 -8.17 -11.23 -10.91
N ALA A 214 -7.44 -10.35 -10.20
CA ALA A 214 -7.59 -10.20 -8.77
C ALA A 214 -9.00 -9.76 -8.36
N VAL A 215 -9.60 -8.85 -9.12
CA VAL A 215 -10.99 -8.42 -8.93
C VAL A 215 -11.96 -9.58 -9.17
N PHE A 216 -11.83 -10.30 -10.29
CA PHE A 216 -12.71 -11.45 -10.59
C PHE A 216 -12.62 -12.56 -9.55
N SER A 217 -11.40 -12.92 -9.12
CA SER A 217 -11.19 -13.91 -8.06
C SER A 217 -11.90 -13.50 -6.76
N SER A 218 -11.78 -12.23 -6.36
CA SER A 218 -12.47 -11.73 -5.17
C SER A 218 -13.99 -11.69 -5.33
N LEU A 219 -14.52 -11.39 -6.53
CA LEU A 219 -15.96 -11.42 -6.79
C LEU A 219 -16.54 -12.84 -6.80
N SER A 220 -15.76 -13.84 -7.19
CA SER A 220 -16.23 -15.24 -7.20
C SER A 220 -16.59 -15.74 -5.80
N LEU A 221 -15.90 -15.22 -4.77
CA LEU A 221 -16.19 -15.51 -3.36
C LEU A 221 -17.51 -14.90 -2.86
N CYS A 222 -18.06 -13.91 -3.57
CA CYS A 222 -19.34 -13.29 -3.20
C CYS A 222 -20.58 -14.10 -3.66
N GLY A 223 -20.41 -15.04 -4.59
CA GLY A 223 -21.55 -15.78 -5.16
C GLY A 223 -22.60 -14.86 -5.79
N GLU A 224 -23.87 -15.04 -5.42
CA GLU A 224 -25.01 -14.23 -5.90
C GLU A 224 -25.37 -13.05 -4.96
N ASP A 225 -24.64 -12.84 -3.87
CA ASP A 225 -24.93 -11.78 -2.92
C ASP A 225 -24.56 -10.40 -3.50
N ARG A 226 -25.60 -9.65 -3.89
CA ARG A 226 -25.48 -8.29 -4.46
C ARG A 226 -24.84 -7.29 -3.50
N ALA A 227 -25.08 -7.41 -2.19
CA ALA A 227 -24.51 -6.50 -1.20
C ALA A 227 -23.02 -6.79 -1.03
N ALA A 228 -22.64 -8.06 -0.92
CA ALA A 228 -21.24 -8.47 -0.88
C ALA A 228 -20.49 -8.07 -2.17
N MET A 229 -21.10 -8.26 -3.34
CA MET A 229 -20.53 -7.83 -4.62
C MET A 229 -20.31 -6.32 -4.67
N THR A 230 -21.31 -5.52 -4.29
CA THR A 230 -21.19 -4.06 -4.28
C THR A 230 -20.06 -3.62 -3.35
N TYR A 231 -19.99 -4.21 -2.16
CA TYR A 231 -18.91 -3.94 -1.20
C TYR A 231 -17.53 -4.28 -1.78
N THR A 232 -17.38 -5.45 -2.40
CA THR A 232 -16.11 -5.89 -3.01
C THR A 232 -15.69 -5.01 -4.19
N LEU A 233 -16.63 -4.58 -5.05
CA LEU A 233 -16.35 -3.63 -6.13
C LEU A 233 -15.89 -2.28 -5.58
N ARG A 234 -16.59 -1.74 -4.56
CA ARG A 234 -16.18 -0.49 -3.92
C ARG A 234 -14.81 -0.60 -3.27
N ALA A 235 -14.53 -1.73 -2.62
CA ALA A 235 -13.24 -2.05 -2.02
C ALA A 235 -12.12 -2.15 -3.07
N ALA A 236 -12.40 -2.72 -4.25
CA ALA A 236 -11.45 -2.77 -5.36
C ALA A 236 -11.08 -1.37 -5.84
N VAL A 237 -12.07 -0.53 -6.14
CA VAL A 237 -11.82 0.86 -6.58
C VAL A 237 -11.01 1.63 -5.54
N LEU A 238 -11.46 1.65 -4.29
CA LEU A 238 -10.77 2.37 -3.22
C LEU A 238 -9.35 1.81 -3.00
N GLY A 239 -9.21 0.49 -2.95
CA GLY A 239 -7.93 -0.17 -2.72
C GLY A 239 -6.89 0.18 -3.79
N TYR A 240 -7.29 0.12 -5.07
CA TYR A 240 -6.41 0.50 -6.17
C TYR A 240 -6.12 2.01 -6.21
N HIS A 241 -7.06 2.87 -5.81
CA HIS A 241 -6.77 4.31 -5.67
C HIS A 241 -5.71 4.56 -4.59
N VAL A 242 -5.83 3.89 -3.44
CA VAL A 242 -4.84 3.94 -2.37
C VAL A 242 -3.49 3.40 -2.86
N PHE A 243 -3.45 2.26 -3.57
CA PHE A 243 -2.20 1.74 -4.13
C PHE A 243 -1.53 2.71 -5.10
N GLY A 244 -2.29 3.40 -5.96
CA GLY A 244 -1.77 4.42 -6.88
C GLY A 244 -1.04 5.54 -6.15
N VAL A 245 -1.58 6.00 -5.02
CA VAL A 245 -0.95 7.05 -4.21
C VAL A 245 0.24 6.52 -3.43
N LEU A 246 0.18 5.31 -2.89
CA LEU A 246 1.29 4.74 -2.12
C LEU A 246 2.52 4.46 -2.98
N TRP A 247 2.34 3.90 -4.18
CA TRP A 247 3.43 3.73 -5.13
C TRP A 247 4.03 5.07 -5.56
N SER A 248 3.19 6.11 -5.73
CA SER A 248 3.67 7.46 -6.00
C SER A 248 4.51 8.01 -4.85
N LEU A 249 4.08 7.82 -3.60
CA LEU A 249 4.82 8.25 -2.41
C LEU A 249 6.13 7.49 -2.22
N GLU A 250 6.14 6.18 -2.48
CA GLU A 250 7.35 5.37 -2.38
C GLU A 250 8.40 5.81 -3.41
N LYS A 251 7.98 6.05 -4.65
CA LYS A 251 8.82 6.59 -5.73
C LYS A 251 9.34 7.98 -5.39
N SER A 252 8.48 8.84 -4.85
CA SER A 252 8.84 10.18 -4.37
C SER A 252 9.89 10.10 -3.26
N ALA A 253 9.74 9.17 -2.32
CA ALA A 253 10.71 8.94 -1.24
C ALA A 253 12.05 8.45 -1.78
N GLU A 254 12.06 7.59 -2.81
CA GLU A 254 13.28 7.11 -3.47
C GLU A 254 14.03 8.24 -4.18
N ILE A 255 13.32 9.06 -4.97
CA ILE A 255 13.93 10.21 -5.67
C ILE A 255 14.47 11.21 -4.64
N THR A 256 13.67 11.52 -3.61
CA THR A 256 14.08 12.40 -2.53
C THR A 256 15.31 11.85 -1.81
N ALA A 257 15.34 10.56 -1.43
CA ALA A 257 16.49 9.92 -0.81
C ALA A 257 17.76 10.05 -1.68
N ASN A 258 17.64 9.80 -2.98
CA ASN A 258 18.78 9.91 -3.90
C ASN A 258 19.30 11.35 -4.05
N ALA A 259 18.41 12.35 -4.08
CA ALA A 259 18.80 13.75 -4.06
C ALA A 259 19.50 14.12 -2.76
N GLN A 260 18.96 13.67 -1.62
CA GLN A 260 19.49 13.95 -0.29
C GLN A 260 20.87 13.35 -0.03
N ARG A 261 21.23 12.23 -0.68
CA ARG A 261 22.59 11.63 -0.57
C ARG A 261 23.70 12.54 -1.12
N LEU A 262 23.35 13.53 -1.94
CA LEU A 262 24.28 14.51 -2.49
C LEU A 262 24.52 15.69 -1.53
N GLU A 263 23.67 15.84 -0.51
CA GLU A 263 23.72 16.93 0.45
C GLU A 263 24.47 16.51 1.72
N PRO A 264 25.18 17.43 2.41
CA PRO A 264 25.77 17.14 3.71
C PRO A 264 24.68 16.80 4.74
N ASP A 265 24.82 15.65 5.41
CA ASP A 265 23.90 15.22 6.48
C ASP A 265 24.16 15.97 7.78
N ARG A 266 24.06 17.31 7.82
CA ARG A 266 24.29 18.09 9.05
C ARG A 266 23.44 19.34 9.08
N ILE A 267 22.92 19.69 10.26
CA ILE A 267 22.30 21.00 10.44
C ILE A 267 23.37 22.06 10.72
N VAL A 268 23.49 23.03 9.82
CA VAL A 268 24.34 24.20 10.05
C VAL A 268 23.60 25.20 10.96
N PHE A 269 23.75 25.03 12.28
CA PHE A 269 23.16 25.94 13.28
C PHE A 269 23.79 27.35 13.32
N ARG A 270 24.78 27.64 12.46
CA ARG A 270 25.60 28.87 12.54
C ARG A 270 24.84 30.17 12.26
N THR A 271 23.59 30.11 11.79
CA THR A 271 22.75 31.30 11.58
C THR A 271 21.31 30.99 11.96
N ILE A 272 20.88 31.47 13.13
CA ILE A 272 19.48 31.46 13.60
C ILE A 272 18.52 32.09 12.55
N GLU A 273 19.05 32.91 11.66
CA GLU A 273 18.31 33.68 10.65
C GLU A 273 18.13 32.99 9.28
N LYS A 274 18.84 31.89 9.00
CA LYS A 274 18.52 31.09 7.81
C LYS A 274 17.51 30.05 8.25
N ALA A 275 16.24 30.25 7.85
CA ALA A 275 15.29 29.17 7.72
C ALA A 275 16.06 28.00 7.12
N SER A 276 16.34 26.98 7.94
CA SER A 276 17.16 25.83 7.57
C SER A 276 16.66 25.39 6.21
N GLN A 277 17.54 25.42 5.20
CA GLN A 277 17.17 25.15 3.80
C GLN A 277 16.16 24.01 3.83
N GLU A 278 14.94 24.28 3.36
CA GLU A 278 13.99 23.22 3.14
C GLU A 278 14.71 22.25 2.22
N TYR A 279 15.16 21.14 2.79
CA TYR A 279 15.78 20.06 2.05
C TYR A 279 14.89 19.81 0.84
N SER A 280 15.48 19.92 -0.35
CA SER A 280 14.73 19.72 -1.57
C SER A 280 14.15 18.31 -1.56
N TYR A 281 12.83 18.24 -1.63
CA TYR A 281 12.09 17.01 -1.81
C TYR A 281 11.46 17.03 -3.20
N ASP A 282 11.27 15.85 -3.77
CA ASP A 282 10.67 15.68 -5.08
C ASP A 282 9.46 14.76 -4.94
N ILE A 283 8.33 15.21 -5.47
CA ILE A 283 7.07 14.47 -5.51
C ILE A 283 6.81 14.08 -6.96
N ARG A 284 6.73 12.77 -7.20
CA ARG A 284 6.45 12.23 -8.52
C ARG A 284 5.36 11.18 -8.45
N ALA A 285 4.31 11.42 -9.23
CA ALA A 285 3.27 10.44 -9.47
C ALA A 285 3.82 9.19 -10.17
N ASP A 286 3.35 8.01 -9.73
CA ASP A 286 3.57 6.78 -10.46
C ASP A 286 2.47 6.59 -11.51
N GLU A 287 2.72 7.10 -12.71
CA GLU A 287 1.79 7.06 -13.85
C GLU A 287 1.35 5.63 -14.20
N VAL A 288 2.25 4.65 -14.02
CA VAL A 288 1.99 3.22 -14.27
C VAL A 288 0.92 2.72 -13.30
N MET A 289 1.10 2.92 -12.00
CA MET A 289 0.12 2.46 -11.02
C MET A 289 -1.19 3.26 -11.10
N ILE A 290 -1.14 4.57 -11.37
CA ILE A 290 -2.34 5.40 -11.59
C ILE A 290 -3.16 4.85 -12.76
N GLN A 291 -2.51 4.53 -13.88
CA GLN A 291 -3.17 3.99 -15.05
C GLN A 291 -3.78 2.61 -14.79
N ARG A 292 -3.11 1.75 -14.00
CA ARG A 292 -3.68 0.47 -13.52
C ARG A 292 -4.93 0.71 -12.67
N SER A 293 -4.90 1.66 -11.75
CA SER A 293 -6.05 2.03 -10.91
C SER A 293 -7.24 2.54 -11.73
N VAL A 294 -6.99 3.32 -12.79
CA VAL A 294 -8.03 3.76 -13.73
C VAL A 294 -8.66 2.57 -14.47
N MET A 295 -7.85 1.61 -14.93
CA MET A 295 -8.35 0.40 -15.61
C MET A 295 -9.21 -0.47 -14.69
N VAL A 296 -8.79 -0.67 -13.44
CA VAL A 296 -9.58 -1.39 -12.43
C VAL A 296 -10.88 -0.67 -12.12
N THR A 297 -10.85 0.66 -12.02
CA THR A 297 -12.05 1.47 -11.79
C THR A 297 -13.05 1.27 -12.92
N TYR A 298 -12.59 1.40 -14.16
CA TYR A 298 -13.42 1.19 -15.35
C TYR A 298 -14.00 -0.23 -15.41
N LEU A 299 -13.24 -1.26 -15.03
CA LEU A 299 -13.76 -2.64 -14.91
C LEU A 299 -14.89 -2.73 -13.88
N CYS A 300 -14.69 -2.15 -12.70
CA CYS A 300 -15.70 -2.18 -11.64
C CYS A 300 -16.98 -1.44 -12.05
N GLU A 301 -16.86 -0.33 -12.78
CA GLU A 301 -18.01 0.41 -13.34
C GLU A 301 -18.79 -0.45 -14.34
N GLN A 302 -18.11 -1.15 -15.25
CA GLN A 302 -18.78 -2.05 -16.21
C GLN A 302 -19.51 -3.19 -15.50
N ILE A 303 -18.84 -3.88 -14.58
CA ILE A 303 -19.46 -4.97 -13.81
C ILE A 303 -20.66 -4.47 -12.99
N ALA A 304 -20.55 -3.29 -12.38
CA ALA A 304 -21.65 -2.70 -11.63
C ALA A 304 -22.84 -2.35 -12.55
N ALA A 305 -22.59 -1.75 -13.70
CA ALA A 305 -23.62 -1.41 -14.69
C ALA A 305 -24.36 -2.66 -15.20
N ASP A 306 -23.62 -3.69 -15.61
CA ASP A 306 -24.17 -4.95 -16.12
C ASP A 306 -25.06 -5.66 -15.10
N ARG A 307 -24.72 -5.53 -13.81
CA ARG A 307 -25.44 -6.17 -12.70
C ARG A 307 -26.47 -5.26 -12.04
N GLY A 308 -26.61 -4.00 -12.47
CA GLY A 308 -27.47 -3.00 -11.85
C GLY A 308 -27.11 -2.71 -10.39
N LEU A 309 -25.82 -2.65 -10.07
CA LEU A 309 -25.29 -2.33 -8.74
C LEU A 309 -24.89 -0.85 -8.67
N GLN A 310 -25.03 -0.25 -7.49
CA GLN A 310 -24.65 1.14 -7.26
C GLN A 310 -23.20 1.22 -6.73
N LEU A 311 -22.26 1.48 -7.64
CA LEU A 311 -20.84 1.58 -7.28
C LEU A 311 -20.54 2.83 -6.42
N TYR A 312 -21.03 4.00 -6.81
CA TYR A 312 -20.74 5.26 -6.13
C TYR A 312 -21.84 5.69 -5.16
N GLY A 313 -21.44 6.32 -4.05
CA GLY A 313 -22.36 6.84 -3.04
C GLY A 313 -21.64 7.23 -1.75
N THR A 314 -22.28 8.12 -1.00
CA THR A 314 -21.81 8.54 0.34
C THR A 314 -22.43 7.71 1.48
N ASP A 315 -23.23 6.72 1.13
CA ASP A 315 -24.02 5.87 2.00
C ASP A 315 -23.53 4.41 2.01
N GLY A 316 -23.91 3.67 3.06
CA GLY A 316 -23.56 2.26 3.26
C GLY A 316 -22.29 2.03 4.10
N GLU A 317 -21.88 0.75 4.21
CA GLU A 317 -20.70 0.34 5.00
C GLU A 317 -19.38 0.85 4.43
N LEU A 318 -19.33 1.11 3.12
CA LEU A 318 -18.17 1.64 2.43
C LEU A 318 -18.60 2.74 1.46
N PRO A 319 -18.64 4.01 1.90
CA PRO A 319 -18.83 5.15 1.02
C PRO A 319 -17.71 5.23 -0.02
N LEU A 320 -18.08 5.39 -1.29
CA LEU A 320 -17.16 5.54 -2.41
C LEU A 320 -17.57 6.72 -3.29
N PRO A 321 -16.85 7.84 -3.23
CA PRO A 321 -17.01 8.97 -4.13
C PRO A 321 -16.48 8.68 -5.53
N GLU A 322 -17.08 9.29 -6.55
CA GLU A 322 -16.63 9.17 -7.94
C GLU A 322 -15.18 9.65 -8.15
N LYS A 323 -14.76 10.69 -7.41
CA LYS A 323 -13.44 11.33 -7.56
C LYS A 323 -12.45 10.96 -6.47
N SER A 324 -12.55 9.75 -5.91
CA SER A 324 -11.64 9.33 -4.83
C SER A 324 -10.17 9.28 -5.27
N LEU A 325 -9.86 8.91 -6.51
CA LEU A 325 -8.48 8.90 -7.02
C LEU A 325 -7.88 10.31 -7.05
N ASP A 326 -8.56 11.25 -7.70
CA ASP A 326 -8.14 12.66 -7.77
C ASP A 326 -7.99 13.26 -6.37
N TYR A 327 -8.91 12.92 -5.48
CA TYR A 327 -8.86 13.33 -4.09
C TYR A 327 -7.57 12.86 -3.41
N PHE A 328 -7.22 11.57 -3.50
CA PHE A 328 -5.97 11.08 -2.91
C PHE A 328 -4.72 11.65 -3.59
N LEU A 329 -4.73 11.77 -4.92
CA LEU A 329 -3.60 12.33 -5.67
C LEU A 329 -3.35 13.80 -5.33
N SER A 330 -4.39 14.57 -5.00
CA SER A 330 -4.24 15.97 -4.57
C SER A 330 -3.40 16.15 -3.31
N TYR A 331 -3.24 15.09 -2.49
CA TYR A 331 -2.41 15.14 -1.29
C TYR A 331 -0.91 15.02 -1.57
N LEU A 332 -0.50 14.49 -2.73
CA LEU A 332 0.91 14.23 -3.04
C LEU A 332 1.76 15.50 -2.86
N ASP A 333 1.31 16.64 -3.39
CA ASP A 333 2.01 17.93 -3.26
C ASP A 333 1.87 18.59 -1.88
N GLN A 334 0.98 18.04 -1.04
CA GLN A 334 0.57 18.65 0.21
C GLN A 334 1.10 17.91 1.44
N ILE A 335 1.69 16.72 1.29
CA ILE A 335 2.21 15.91 2.42
C ILE A 335 3.27 16.67 3.24
N MET A 336 4.00 17.59 2.62
CA MET A 336 5.07 18.36 3.28
C MET A 336 4.60 19.67 3.91
N LEU A 337 3.34 20.08 3.68
CA LEU A 337 2.77 21.27 4.30
C LEU A 337 2.79 21.13 5.82
N GLN A 338 3.33 22.16 6.49
CA GLN A 338 3.44 22.21 7.93
C GLN A 338 2.18 22.81 8.53
N GLU A 339 1.63 22.17 9.55
CA GLU A 339 0.56 22.77 10.37
C GLU A 339 1.14 23.71 11.42
N ASN A 340 2.35 23.39 11.90
CA ASN A 340 3.05 24.09 12.96
C ASN A 340 4.56 24.10 12.69
N ALA A 341 5.11 25.29 12.43
CA ALA A 341 6.53 25.48 12.15
C ALA A 341 7.44 25.13 13.35
N ASN A 342 6.92 25.22 14.58
CA ASN A 342 7.67 24.84 15.77
C ASN A 342 7.90 23.33 15.81
N ASP A 343 6.91 22.52 15.43
CA ASP A 343 7.02 21.06 15.50
C ASP A 343 8.09 20.54 14.55
N ARG A 344 8.13 21.03 13.30
CA ARG A 344 9.22 20.69 12.36
C ARG A 344 10.59 21.13 12.88
N SER A 345 10.67 22.32 13.49
CA SER A 345 11.93 22.85 14.03
C SER A 345 12.43 22.01 15.21
N MET A 346 11.52 21.59 16.11
CA MET A 346 11.84 20.69 17.22
C MET A 346 12.24 19.30 16.72
N SER A 347 11.51 18.72 15.76
CA SER A 347 11.87 17.44 15.15
C SER A 347 13.24 17.48 14.49
N ARG A 348 13.61 18.61 13.85
CA ARG A 348 14.96 18.83 13.29
C ARG A 348 16.05 18.84 14.36
N LEU A 349 15.82 19.54 15.48
CA LEU A 349 16.75 19.57 16.61
C LEU A 349 17.00 18.18 17.18
N VAL A 350 15.92 17.40 17.38
CA VAL A 350 16.01 16.03 17.88
C VAL A 350 16.70 15.12 16.86
N ALA A 351 16.35 15.23 15.58
CA ALA A 351 16.98 14.45 14.52
C ALA A 351 18.49 14.64 14.44
N GLU A 352 18.97 15.89 14.58
CA GLU A 352 20.39 16.20 14.58
C GLU A 352 21.10 15.70 15.85
N SER A 353 20.44 15.72 17.00
CA SER A 353 21.01 15.12 18.22
C SER A 353 21.27 13.61 18.10
N LEU A 354 20.67 12.98 17.09
CA LEU A 354 20.76 11.54 16.80
C LEU A 354 21.65 11.27 15.56
N HIS A 355 22.40 12.27 15.08
CA HIS A 355 23.21 12.18 13.84
C HIS A 355 24.12 10.95 13.81
N ASP A 356 24.82 10.67 14.90
CA ASP A 356 25.76 9.55 15.05
C ASP A 356 25.14 8.31 15.74
N HIS A 357 23.83 8.32 15.99
CA HIS A 357 23.10 7.28 16.73
C HIS A 357 21.80 6.85 16.01
N PRO A 358 21.90 6.29 14.79
CA PRO A 358 20.73 5.92 13.98
C PRO A 358 19.83 4.87 14.65
N GLU A 359 20.36 4.06 15.56
CA GLU A 359 19.65 2.96 16.22
C GLU A 359 18.48 3.46 17.08
N GLY A 360 18.61 4.66 17.65
CA GLY A 360 17.54 5.29 18.42
C GLY A 360 16.32 5.62 17.56
N LEU A 361 16.54 6.02 16.30
CA LEU A 361 15.44 6.23 15.35
C LEU A 361 14.86 4.93 14.86
N GLU A 362 15.69 3.91 14.61
CA GLU A 362 15.20 2.59 14.23
C GLU A 362 14.29 2.01 15.32
N TYR A 363 14.65 2.17 16.60
CA TYR A 363 13.79 1.81 17.73
C TYR A 363 12.44 2.55 17.68
N LEU A 364 12.45 3.88 17.55
CA LEU A 364 11.21 4.67 17.48
C LEU A 364 10.36 4.31 16.26
N TYR A 365 11.02 4.05 15.13
CA TYR A 365 10.41 3.61 13.89
C TYR A 365 9.74 2.23 14.02
N LEU A 366 10.37 1.26 14.69
CA LEU A 366 9.74 -0.03 14.95
C LEU A 366 8.55 0.10 15.91
N HIS A 367 8.66 0.96 16.92
CA HIS A 367 7.61 1.20 17.91
C HIS A 367 6.44 2.06 17.40
N SER A 368 6.64 2.89 16.38
CA SER A 368 5.56 3.67 15.75
C SER A 368 4.61 2.82 14.92
N LYS A 369 4.99 1.57 14.65
CA LYS A 369 4.13 0.60 14.00
C LYS A 369 3.26 -0.07 15.07
N VAL A 370 2.00 0.35 15.15
CA VAL A 370 1.03 -0.23 16.10
C VAL A 370 0.64 -1.63 15.62
N PHE A 371 1.32 -2.67 16.11
CA PHE A 371 0.88 -4.06 15.92
C PHE A 371 0.29 -4.61 17.20
N ARG A 372 -1.04 -4.75 17.23
CA ARG A 372 -1.70 -5.82 17.97
C ARG A 372 -2.50 -6.63 16.97
N SER A 373 -1.83 -7.58 16.34
CA SER A 373 -2.52 -8.67 15.65
C SER A 373 -3.06 -9.61 16.72
N GLU A 374 -4.35 -9.53 17.04
CA GLU A 374 -5.07 -10.56 17.80
C GLU A 374 -5.34 -11.83 16.96
N ARG A 375 -4.73 -11.95 15.76
CA ARG A 375 -4.78 -13.23 15.03
C ARG A 375 -3.96 -14.25 15.82
N ASN A 376 -4.65 -15.09 16.58
CA ASN A 376 -4.21 -16.45 16.83
C ASN A 376 -4.00 -17.08 15.45
N ILE A 377 -2.76 -17.13 14.99
CA ILE A 377 -2.34 -18.04 13.94
C ILE A 377 -2.40 -19.41 14.60
N SER A 378 -3.55 -20.07 14.51
CA SER A 378 -3.63 -21.50 14.76
C SER A 378 -2.75 -22.16 13.70
N LEU A 379 -1.61 -22.68 14.16
CA LEU A 379 -0.72 -23.56 13.40
C LEU A 379 -1.49 -24.79 12.91
#